data_AF-A0A521V6K3-F1
#
_entry.id   AF-A0A521V6K3-F1
#
_cell.length_a   1.000
_cell.length_b   1.000
_cell.length_c   1.000
_cell.angle_alpha   90.00
_cell.angle_beta   90.00
_cell.angle_gamma   90.00
#
_symmetry.space_group_name_H-M   'P 1'
#
loop_
_entity.id
_entity.type
_entity.pdbx_description
1 polymer ?
#
loop_
_entity_poly.entity_id
_entity_poly.type
_entity_poly.pdbx_seq_one_letter_code
_entity_poly.pdbx_strand_id
1 'polypeptide(L)'
;MTQTLDLVAMALVGVGIAVALGALQPAFRLIAEMPSKPLQRQWQVLAALIGVLVIGYIAYSVLFFGRHEALRDLLAPAMFLLGALFVLLVTRLALSTAHDVQRVAMLEHENITDALTGLRNRRFLDLR
;
A
#
# COMPACT_ATOMS: atom_id res chain seq x y z
N MET A 1 -19.42 -27.75 -14.75
CA MET A 1 -18.28 -26.84 -15.05
C MET A 1 -18.61 -25.38 -14.74
N THR A 2 -19.79 -24.87 -15.07
CA THR A 2 -20.18 -23.47 -14.77
C THR A 2 -20.18 -23.17 -13.26
N GLN A 3 -20.80 -24.02 -12.43
CA GLN A 3 -20.81 -23.85 -10.96
C GLN A 3 -19.41 -23.83 -10.33
N THR A 4 -18.47 -24.64 -10.83
CA THR A 4 -17.09 -24.65 -10.31
C THR A 4 -16.33 -23.38 -10.68
N LEU A 5 -16.60 -22.80 -11.85
CA LEU A 5 -15.96 -21.56 -12.30
C LEU A 5 -16.47 -20.36 -11.51
N ASP A 6 -17.78 -20.28 -11.24
CA ASP A 6 -18.35 -19.23 -10.40
C ASP A 6 -17.75 -19.22 -8.99
N LEU A 7 -17.62 -20.40 -8.35
CA LEU A 7 -17.01 -20.51 -7.02
C LEU A 7 -15.56 -20.05 -7.01
N VAL A 8 -14.77 -20.44 -8.02
CA VAL A 8 -13.37 -20.03 -8.14
C VAL A 8 -13.25 -18.53 -8.39
N ALA A 9 -14.06 -17.97 -9.28
CA ALA A 9 -14.10 -16.53 -9.55
C ALA A 9 -14.45 -15.75 -8.28
N MET A 10 -15.49 -16.18 -7.55
CA MET A 10 -15.92 -15.51 -6.33
C MET A 10 -14.86 -15.60 -5.23
N ALA A 11 -14.20 -16.74 -5.08
CA ALA A 11 -13.09 -16.91 -4.15
C ALA A 11 -11.91 -15.98 -4.49
N LEU A 12 -11.53 -15.89 -5.78
CA LEU A 12 -10.47 -14.98 -6.24
C LEU A 12 -10.78 -13.52 -5.90
N VAL A 13 -12.00 -13.05 -6.20
CA VAL A 13 -12.42 -11.68 -5.88
C VAL A 13 -12.50 -11.47 -4.36
N GLY A 14 -13.04 -12.43 -3.62
CA GLY A 14 -13.13 -12.37 -2.16
C GLY A 14 -11.75 -12.26 -1.50
N VAL A 15 -10.78 -13.05 -1.93
CA VAL A 15 -9.38 -12.92 -1.49
C VAL A 15 -8.81 -11.57 -1.91
N GLY A 16 -9.07 -11.12 -3.14
CA GLY A 16 -8.67 -9.79 -3.62
C GLY A 16 -9.18 -8.66 -2.73
N ILE A 17 -10.46 -8.71 -2.31
CA ILE A 17 -11.06 -7.74 -1.38
C ILE A 17 -10.34 -7.77 -0.03
N ALA A 18 -10.14 -8.97 0.54
CA ALA A 18 -9.46 -9.11 1.83
C ALA A 18 -8.02 -8.56 1.78
N VAL A 19 -7.29 -8.83 0.70
CA VAL A 19 -5.94 -8.31 0.47
C VAL A 19 -5.95 -6.78 0.31
N ALA A 20 -6.89 -6.22 -0.46
CA ALA A 20 -7.02 -4.78 -0.67
C ALA A 20 -7.37 -4.05 0.63
N LEU A 21 -8.25 -4.62 1.46
CA LEU A 21 -8.52 -4.13 2.82
C LEU A 21 -7.26 -4.20 3.69
N GLY A 22 -6.49 -5.29 3.60
CA GLY A 22 -5.20 -5.41 4.26
C GLY A 22 -4.18 -4.34 3.85
N ALA A 23 -4.25 -3.84 2.60
CA ALA A 23 -3.40 -2.78 2.09
C ALA A 23 -3.75 -1.38 2.61
N LEU A 24 -4.97 -1.18 3.13
CA LEU A 24 -5.33 0.08 3.80
C LEU A 24 -4.56 0.28 5.11
N GLN A 25 -4.24 -0.82 5.81
CA GLN A 25 -3.52 -0.76 7.08
C GLN A 25 -2.14 -0.07 6.97
N PRO A 26 -1.22 -0.45 6.06
CA PRO A 26 0.05 0.26 5.88
C PRO A 26 -0.15 1.68 5.32
N ALA A 27 -1.15 1.90 4.47
CA ALA A 27 -1.46 3.24 3.96
C ALA A 27 -1.88 4.21 5.09
N PHE A 28 -2.72 3.77 6.03
CA PHE A 28 -3.11 4.59 7.18
C PHE A 28 -1.96 4.82 8.16
N ARG A 29 -1.06 3.85 8.34
CA ARG A 29 0.18 4.07 9.13
C ARG A 29 1.04 5.16 8.52
N LEU A 30 1.24 5.13 7.18
CA LEU A 30 1.95 6.19 6.47
C LEU A 30 1.29 7.56 6.66
N ILE A 31 -0.04 7.65 6.61
CA ILE A 31 -0.76 8.92 6.83
C ILE A 31 -0.53 9.44 8.26
N ALA A 32 -0.47 8.56 9.26
CA ALA A 32 -0.29 8.94 10.66
C ALA A 32 1.15 9.32 11.01
N GLU A 33 2.15 8.69 10.39
CA GLU A 33 3.57 8.88 10.71
C GLU A 33 4.22 10.04 9.94
N MET A 34 3.58 10.55 8.88
CA MET A 34 4.16 11.60 8.05
C MET A 34 4.07 12.99 8.70
N PRO A 35 5.19 13.72 8.85
CA PRO A 35 5.20 15.03 9.50
C PRO A 35 4.64 16.16 8.61
N SER A 36 4.58 15.96 7.29
CA SER A 36 4.22 17.03 6.34
C SER A 36 2.80 16.87 5.79
N LYS A 37 2.02 17.96 5.89
CA LYS A 37 0.64 18.05 5.36
C LYS A 37 0.50 17.73 3.85
N PRO A 38 1.39 18.16 2.94
CA PRO A 38 1.21 17.85 1.51
C PRO A 38 1.39 16.35 1.21
N LEU A 39 2.38 15.70 1.85
CA LEU A 39 2.62 14.27 1.67
C LEU A 39 1.48 13.45 2.30
N GLN A 40 0.99 13.87 3.45
CA GLN A 40 -0.18 13.26 4.08
C GLN A 40 -1.41 13.26 3.16
N ARG A 41 -1.67 14.37 2.44
CA ARG A 41 -2.76 14.45 1.46
C ARG A 41 -2.59 13.47 0.30
N GLN A 42 -1.38 13.28 -0.21
CA GLN A 42 -1.12 12.32 -1.28
C GLN A 42 -1.39 10.89 -0.82
N TRP A 43 -0.99 10.54 0.40
CA TRP A 43 -1.32 9.25 0.99
C TRP A 43 -2.82 9.07 1.25
N GLN A 44 -3.55 10.12 1.64
CA GLN A 44 -5.01 10.10 1.76
C GLN A 44 -5.68 9.84 0.40
N VAL A 45 -5.22 10.48 -0.67
CA VAL A 45 -5.70 10.22 -2.04
C VAL A 45 -5.46 8.75 -2.41
N LEU A 46 -4.27 8.21 -2.11
CA LEU A 46 -3.98 6.80 -2.35
C LEU A 46 -4.90 5.88 -1.55
N ALA A 47 -5.11 6.14 -0.26
CA ALA A 47 -6.03 5.36 0.57
C ALA A 47 -7.48 5.43 0.06
N ALA A 48 -7.92 6.60 -0.42
CA ALA A 48 -9.22 6.75 -1.05
C ALA A 48 -9.33 5.93 -2.34
N LEU A 49 -8.29 5.91 -3.18
CA LEU A 49 -8.24 5.08 -4.38
C LEU A 49 -8.30 3.59 -4.05
N ILE A 50 -7.62 3.12 -3.00
CA ILE A 50 -7.72 1.74 -2.52
C ILE A 50 -9.16 1.43 -2.06
N GLY A 51 -9.82 2.37 -1.37
CA GLY A 51 -11.23 2.24 -1.00
C GLY A 51 -12.15 2.12 -2.21
N VAL A 52 -11.93 2.93 -3.25
CA VAL A 52 -12.68 2.83 -4.52
C VAL A 52 -12.45 1.48 -5.20
N LEU A 53 -11.23 0.94 -5.19
CA LEU A 53 -10.93 -0.40 -5.70
C LEU A 53 -11.73 -1.48 -4.94
N VAL A 54 -11.75 -1.42 -3.60
CA VAL A 54 -12.54 -2.35 -2.78
C VAL A 54 -14.02 -2.29 -3.15
N ILE A 55 -14.59 -1.09 -3.27
CA ILE A 55 -15.99 -0.92 -3.69
C ILE A 55 -16.22 -1.51 -5.09
N GLY A 56 -15.29 -1.27 -6.02
CA GLY A 56 -15.36 -1.84 -7.37
C GLY A 56 -15.35 -3.37 -7.38
N TYR A 57 -14.57 -3.99 -6.50
CA TYR A 57 -14.50 -5.46 -6.40
C TYR A 57 -15.80 -6.03 -5.84
N ILE A 58 -16.37 -5.41 -4.82
CA ILE A 58 -17.67 -5.78 -4.25
C ILE A 58 -18.77 -5.64 -5.31
N ALA A 59 -18.79 -4.50 -6.03
CA ALA A 59 -19.77 -4.26 -7.09
C ALA A 59 -19.66 -5.31 -8.21
N TYR A 60 -18.43 -5.68 -8.61
CA TYR A 60 -18.21 -6.75 -9.56
C TYR A 60 -18.79 -8.08 -9.08
N SER A 61 -18.49 -8.48 -7.83
CA SER A 61 -19.02 -9.73 -7.25
C SER A 61 -20.54 -9.79 -7.28
N VAL A 62 -21.23 -8.68 -7.00
CA VAL A 62 -22.69 -8.63 -6.98
C VAL A 62 -23.29 -8.66 -8.40
N LEU A 63 -22.71 -7.92 -9.35
CA LEU A 63 -23.25 -7.77 -10.70
C LEU A 63 -23.00 -9.00 -11.60
N PHE A 64 -21.90 -9.72 -11.37
CA PHE A 64 -21.47 -10.85 -12.20
C PHE A 64 -21.64 -12.21 -11.51
N PHE A 65 -22.37 -12.27 -10.40
CA PHE A 65 -22.65 -13.53 -9.72
C PHE A 65 -23.44 -14.50 -10.60
N GLY A 66 -22.96 -15.74 -10.72
CA GLY A 66 -23.63 -16.81 -11.48
C GLY A 66 -23.55 -16.69 -13.00
N ARG A 67 -22.65 -15.83 -13.52
CA ARG A 67 -22.53 -15.55 -14.96
C ARG A 67 -21.18 -15.99 -15.55
N HIS A 68 -20.34 -16.74 -14.82
CA HIS A 68 -19.04 -17.20 -15.32
C HIS A 68 -19.20 -18.56 -16.02
N GLU A 69 -19.28 -18.54 -17.34
CA GLU A 69 -19.52 -19.75 -18.13
C GLU A 69 -18.25 -20.30 -18.80
N ALA A 70 -17.23 -19.46 -18.96
CA ALA A 70 -15.98 -19.83 -19.63
C ALA A 70 -14.73 -19.44 -18.81
N LEU A 71 -13.60 -20.12 -19.07
CA LEU A 71 -12.31 -19.81 -18.43
C LEU A 71 -11.86 -18.36 -18.65
N ARG A 72 -12.23 -17.74 -19.77
CA ARG A 72 -11.93 -16.33 -20.05
C ARG A 72 -12.56 -15.39 -19.01
N ASP A 73 -13.66 -15.80 -18.39
CA ASP A 73 -14.38 -15.00 -17.41
C ASP A 73 -13.62 -14.95 -16.07
N LEU A 74 -12.61 -15.82 -15.87
CA LEU A 74 -11.70 -15.78 -14.72
C LEU A 74 -10.58 -14.74 -14.86
N LEU A 75 -10.39 -14.16 -16.04
CA LEU A 75 -9.35 -13.17 -16.28
C LEU A 75 -9.55 -11.93 -15.39
N ALA A 76 -10.78 -11.43 -15.27
CA ALA A 76 -11.08 -10.28 -14.42
C ALA A 76 -10.87 -10.58 -12.91
N PRO A 77 -11.42 -11.67 -12.33
CA PRO A 77 -11.12 -12.09 -10.96
C PRO A 77 -9.63 -12.24 -10.65
N ALA A 78 -8.87 -12.84 -11.57
CA ALA A 78 -7.43 -12.99 -11.43
C ALA A 78 -6.71 -11.63 -11.41
N MET A 79 -7.10 -10.71 -12.30
CA MET A 79 -6.56 -9.34 -12.33
C MET A 79 -6.90 -8.55 -11.06
N PHE A 80 -8.09 -8.73 -10.48
CA PHE A 80 -8.44 -8.10 -9.20
C PHE A 80 -7.56 -8.60 -8.05
N LEU A 81 -7.31 -9.91 -7.98
CA LEU A 81 -6.40 -10.46 -6.98
C LEU A 81 -4.97 -9.93 -7.16
N LEU A 82 -4.44 -9.96 -8.39
CA LEU A 82 -3.11 -9.44 -8.69
C LEU A 82 -3.00 -7.95 -8.38
N GLY A 83 -4.03 -7.16 -8.73
CA GLY A 83 -4.11 -5.74 -8.40
C GLY A 83 -4.09 -5.48 -6.89
N ALA A 84 -4.84 -6.27 -6.11
CA ALA A 84 -4.83 -6.16 -4.66
C ALA A 84 -3.46 -6.52 -4.05
N LEU A 85 -2.84 -7.60 -4.52
CA LEU A 85 -1.50 -8.00 -4.09
C LEU A 85 -0.46 -6.94 -4.43
N PHE A 86 -0.53 -6.36 -5.62
CA PHE A 86 0.34 -5.27 -6.05
C PHE A 86 0.19 -4.05 -5.13
N VAL A 87 -1.04 -3.61 -4.85
CA VAL A 87 -1.31 -2.49 -3.93
C VAL A 87 -0.77 -2.80 -2.52
N LEU A 88 -0.97 -4.01 -2.01
CA LEU A 88 -0.42 -4.43 -0.71
C LEU A 88 1.12 -4.39 -0.69
N LEU A 89 1.75 -4.90 -1.74
CA LEU A 89 3.21 -4.92 -1.86
C LEU A 89 3.78 -3.50 -1.91
N VAL A 90 3.22 -2.64 -2.78
CA VAL A 90 3.67 -1.26 -2.95
C VAL A 90 3.50 -0.45 -1.66
N THR A 91 2.35 -0.59 -0.98
CA THR A 91 2.12 0.14 0.28
C THR A 91 3.05 -0.32 1.40
N ARG A 92 3.34 -1.63 1.50
CA ARG A 92 4.33 -2.15 2.46
C ARG A 92 5.75 -1.70 2.13
N LEU A 93 6.14 -1.79 0.86
CA LEU A 93 7.47 -1.38 0.42
C LEU A 93 7.68 0.11 0.68
N ALA A 94 6.69 0.94 0.34
CA ALA A 94 6.76 2.37 0.61
C ALA A 94 6.82 2.69 2.11
N LEU A 95 6.10 1.94 2.96
CA LEU A 95 6.21 2.08 4.42
C LEU A 95 7.62 1.76 4.92
N SER A 96 8.20 0.64 4.46
CA SER A 96 9.58 0.27 4.79
C SER A 96 10.57 1.34 4.32
N THR A 97 10.44 1.80 3.07
CA THR A 97 11.32 2.84 2.53
C THR A 97 11.18 4.15 3.32
N ALA A 98 9.98 4.53 3.75
CA ALA A 98 9.78 5.71 4.57
C ALA A 98 10.50 5.59 5.92
N HIS A 99 10.42 4.43 6.58
CA HIS A 99 11.16 4.16 7.82
C HIS A 99 12.67 4.17 7.61
N ASP A 100 13.17 3.58 6.53
CA ASP A 100 14.58 3.56 6.22
C ASP A 100 15.12 4.99 5.98
N VAL A 101 14.38 5.81 5.22
CA VAL A 101 14.74 7.22 4.99
C VAL A 101 14.72 8.03 6.29
N GLN A 102 13.71 7.84 7.14
CA GLN A 102 13.66 8.50 8.46
C GLN A 102 14.85 8.10 9.34
N ARG A 103 15.20 6.82 9.34
CA ARG A 103 16.37 6.31 10.09
C ARG A 103 17.67 6.91 9.57
N VAL A 104 17.85 6.98 8.24
CA VAL A 104 19.03 7.63 7.65
C VAL A 104 19.11 9.10 8.04
N ALA A 105 17.99 9.84 7.95
CA ALA A 105 17.95 11.25 8.34
C ALA A 105 18.30 11.46 9.83
N MET A 106 17.84 10.57 10.72
CA MET A 106 18.20 10.60 12.14
C MET A 106 19.69 10.34 12.35
N LEU A 107 20.24 9.31 11.70
CA LEU A 107 21.67 8.99 11.78
C LEU A 107 22.55 10.10 11.21
N GLU A 108 22.13 10.77 10.14
CA GLU A 108 22.81 11.94 9.60
C GLU A 108 22.81 13.10 10.61
N HIS A 109 21.68 13.34 11.28
CA HIS A 109 21.59 14.35 12.32
C HIS A 109 22.57 14.06 13.48
N GLU A 110 22.56 12.82 14.00
CA GLU A 110 23.47 12.36 15.04
C GLU A 110 24.95 12.37 14.62
N ASN A 111 25.25 12.18 13.33
CA ASN A 111 26.63 12.25 12.83
C ASN A 111 27.14 13.70 12.76
N ILE A 112 26.25 14.63 12.39
CA ILE A 112 26.55 16.06 12.28
C ILE A 112 26.72 16.70 13.66
N THR A 113 26.01 16.24 14.69
CA THR A 113 26.08 16.78 16.06
C THR A 113 26.75 15.80 17.02
N ASP A 114 27.85 16.21 17.65
CA ASP A 114 28.52 15.43 18.69
C ASP A 114 27.60 15.22 19.90
N ALA A 115 27.36 13.96 20.26
CA ALA A 115 26.40 13.60 21.31
C ALA A 115 26.86 14.01 22.73
N LEU A 116 28.17 14.18 22.95
CA LEU A 116 28.71 14.53 24.27
C LEU A 116 28.65 16.05 24.54
N THR A 117 28.86 16.86 23.49
CA THR A 117 28.95 18.31 23.60
C THR A 117 27.77 19.06 23.00
N GLY A 118 26.95 18.39 22.18
CA GLY A 118 25.89 19.01 21.38
C GLY A 118 26.41 19.91 20.26
N LEU A 119 27.73 20.03 20.08
CA LEU A 119 28.37 20.85 19.07
C LEU A 119 28.43 20.12 17.73
N ARG A 120 28.44 20.86 16.61
CA ARG A 120 28.63 20.22 15.30
C ARG A 120 30.01 19.57 15.23
N ASN A 121 30.04 18.36 14.70
CA ASN A 121 31.26 17.60 14.51
C ASN A 121 32.21 18.35 13.57
N ARG A 122 33.50 18.38 13.92
CA ARG A 122 34.52 19.22 13.26
C ARG A 122 34.58 18.99 11.75
N ARG A 123 34.34 17.77 11.29
CA ARG A 123 34.31 17.39 9.87
C ARG A 123 33.28 18.19 9.05
N PHE A 124 32.21 18.67 9.68
CA PHE A 124 31.15 19.43 9.03
C PHE A 124 31.21 20.93 9.32
N LEU A 125 32.23 21.41 10.04
CA LEU A 125 32.45 22.84 10.28
C LEU A 125 33.08 23.55 9.07
N ASP A 126 33.83 22.81 8.24
CA ASP A 126 34.60 23.37 7.10
C ASP A 126 33.81 23.40 5.78
N LEU A 127 32.62 22.79 5.73
CA LEU A 127 31.72 22.83 4.57
C LEU A 127 30.86 24.12 4.64
N ARG A 128 31.38 25.21 4.07
CA ARG A 128 30.66 26.47 3.84
C ARG A 128 30.17 26.57 2.41
#